data_AF-A0A2V8DJU0-F1
#
_entry.id   AF-A0A2V8DJU0-F1
#
_cell.length_a   1.000
_cell.length_b   1.000
_cell.length_c   1.000
_cell.angle_alpha   90.00
_cell.angle_beta   90.00
_cell.angle_gamma   90.00
#
_symmetry.space_group_name_H-M   'P 1'
#
loop_
_entity.id
_entity.type
_entity.pdbx_description
1 polymer ?
#
loop_
_entity_poly.entity_id
_entity_poly.type
_entity_poly.pdbx_seq_one_letter_code
_entity_poly.pdbx_strand_id
1 'polypeptide(L)'
;MPIVAGRVAARGRTDPDRLRTGELVYTGALRTPVCAIVRSVPLCGRLCRVAAEHFAVAADVHLWLGRIEEGDYTCETPDGRGRSRPEAGARLARMVCADLEMLGDGEITAIAEHIAQAQVRRIAGGIRQVMRRLGPACPCVAVLAGQGTFLATAAAEECGLVTRDMAHDVGSAAARAAPAAAVAYLLAEMVDV
;
A
#
# COMPACT_ATOMS: atom_id res chain seq x y z
N MET A 1 7.14 2.22 -11.15
CA MET A 1 7.72 2.96 -12.29
C MET A 1 8.77 2.07 -12.93
N PRO A 2 8.71 1.80 -14.24
CA PRO A 2 9.70 0.94 -14.88
C PRO A 2 10.98 1.70 -15.25
N ILE A 3 12.13 1.07 -15.02
CA ILE A 3 13.45 1.53 -15.45
C ILE A 3 14.05 0.41 -16.30
N VAL A 4 14.42 0.72 -17.54
CA VAL A 4 14.95 -0.26 -18.51
C VAL A 4 16.21 0.33 -19.14
N ALA A 5 17.30 -0.44 -19.16
CA ALA A 5 18.60 -0.02 -19.68
C ALA A 5 19.06 1.36 -19.15
N GLY A 6 18.90 1.58 -17.83
CA GLY A 6 19.28 2.82 -17.16
C GLY A 6 18.38 4.03 -17.43
N ARG A 7 17.26 3.86 -18.14
CA ARG A 7 16.33 4.95 -18.49
C ARG A 7 14.95 4.71 -17.90
N VAL A 8 14.29 5.78 -17.49
CA VAL A 8 12.89 5.74 -17.07
C VAL A 8 12.04 5.39 -18.30
N ALA A 9 11.39 4.23 -18.28
CA ALA A 9 10.55 3.71 -19.36
C ALA A 9 9.04 3.92 -19.07
N ALA A 10 8.73 4.93 -18.27
CA ALA A 10 7.36 5.30 -17.92
C ALA A 10 6.61 5.83 -19.16
N ARG A 11 5.34 5.46 -19.30
CA ARG A 11 4.46 5.90 -20.39
C ARG A 11 3.59 7.07 -19.96
N GLY A 12 3.13 7.07 -18.72
CA GLY A 12 2.25 8.10 -18.21
C GLY A 12 3.02 9.37 -17.88
N ARG A 13 2.65 10.48 -18.53
CA ARG A 13 3.22 11.82 -18.28
C ARG A 13 2.37 12.68 -17.35
N THR A 14 1.10 12.28 -17.18
CA THR A 14 0.12 12.91 -16.29
C THR A 14 -0.43 11.86 -15.33
N ASP A 15 -1.03 12.27 -14.21
CA ASP A 15 -1.64 11.32 -13.27
C ASP A 15 -2.77 10.49 -13.90
N PRO A 16 -3.69 11.06 -14.71
CA PRO A 16 -4.67 10.27 -15.46
C PRO A 16 -4.02 9.23 -16.39
N ASP A 17 -2.94 9.59 -17.09
CA ASP A 17 -2.24 8.63 -17.92
C ASP A 17 -1.60 7.51 -17.08
N ARG A 18 -0.95 7.87 -15.97
CA ARG A 18 -0.31 6.91 -15.08
C ARG A 18 -1.32 5.94 -14.47
N LEU A 19 -2.50 6.42 -14.09
CA LEU A 19 -3.64 5.59 -13.67
C LEU A 19 -4.06 4.63 -14.79
N ARG A 20 -4.22 5.14 -16.01
CA ARG A 20 -4.62 4.33 -17.18
C ARG A 20 -3.57 3.28 -17.55
N THR A 21 -2.29 3.55 -17.33
CA THR A 21 -1.19 2.65 -17.71
C THR A 21 -0.72 1.71 -16.58
N GLY A 22 -1.33 1.78 -15.40
CA GLY A 22 -0.93 0.98 -14.24
C GLY A 22 0.34 1.46 -13.54
N GLU A 23 0.83 2.66 -13.88
CA GLU A 23 2.05 3.27 -13.30
C GLU A 23 1.75 4.09 -12.04
N LEU A 24 0.48 4.34 -11.78
CA LEU A 24 -0.05 4.87 -10.53
C LEU A 24 -1.23 4.00 -10.12
N VAL A 25 -1.15 3.42 -8.93
CA VAL A 25 -2.26 2.73 -8.27
C VAL A 25 -2.66 3.60 -7.09
N TYR A 26 -3.90 4.10 -7.09
CA TYR A 26 -4.34 5.04 -6.07
C TYR A 26 -4.69 4.31 -4.76
N THR A 27 -3.64 3.95 -4.03
CA THR A 27 -3.73 3.30 -2.73
C THR A 27 -2.44 3.53 -1.95
N GLY A 28 -2.50 3.46 -0.62
CA GLY A 28 -1.35 3.66 0.25
C GLY A 28 -1.57 3.05 1.63
N ALA A 29 -0.49 2.98 2.42
CA ALA A 29 -0.48 2.31 3.72
C ALA A 29 -1.40 2.98 4.76
N LEU A 30 -1.67 4.28 4.65
CA LEU A 30 -2.42 5.01 5.68
C LEU A 30 -3.81 5.47 5.24
N ARG A 31 -3.87 6.41 4.31
CA ARG A 31 -5.06 7.25 4.08
C ARG A 31 -6.15 6.65 3.19
N THR A 32 -5.95 5.47 2.62
CA THR A 32 -6.91 4.94 1.64
C THR A 32 -8.17 4.46 2.36
N PRO A 33 -9.37 4.98 2.04
CA PRO A 33 -10.61 4.50 2.67
C PRO A 33 -10.86 3.01 2.37
N VAL A 34 -11.31 2.24 3.35
CA VAL A 34 -11.57 0.80 3.18
C VAL A 34 -12.63 0.54 2.10
N CYS A 35 -13.69 1.36 2.05
CA CYS A 35 -14.73 1.29 1.02
C CYS A 35 -14.21 1.57 -0.41
N ALA A 36 -13.04 2.23 -0.52
CA ALA A 36 -12.34 2.37 -1.79
C ALA A 36 -11.51 1.13 -2.14
N ILE A 37 -11.10 0.30 -1.16
CA ILE A 37 -10.26 -0.92 -1.32
C ILE A 37 -11.11 -2.17 -1.59
N VAL A 38 -12.27 -2.31 -0.97
CA VAL A 38 -13.15 -3.48 -1.14
C VAL A 38 -14.62 -3.08 -1.22
N ARG A 39 -15.44 -3.94 -1.82
CA ARG A 39 -16.91 -3.81 -1.85
C ARG A 39 -17.62 -4.79 -0.91
N SER A 40 -16.91 -5.83 -0.48
CA SER A 40 -17.39 -6.83 0.46
C SER A 40 -16.21 -7.44 1.22
N VAL A 41 -16.48 -7.98 2.40
CA VAL A 41 -15.51 -8.67 3.27
C VAL A 41 -16.12 -9.98 3.79
N PRO A 42 -15.31 -10.98 4.16
CA PRO A 42 -15.81 -12.17 4.82
C PRO A 42 -16.36 -11.81 6.21
N LEU A 43 -17.52 -12.36 6.55
CA LEU A 43 -18.14 -12.24 7.85
C LEU A 43 -18.95 -13.53 8.13
N CYS A 44 -18.64 -14.23 9.22
CA CYS A 44 -19.28 -15.48 9.64
C CYS A 44 -19.47 -16.51 8.48
N GLY A 45 -18.43 -16.68 7.64
CA GLY A 45 -18.44 -17.64 6.52
C GLY A 45 -19.20 -17.21 5.26
N ARG A 46 -19.71 -15.97 5.20
CA ARG A 46 -20.36 -15.39 4.02
C ARG A 46 -19.72 -14.05 3.63
N LEU A 47 -19.95 -13.61 2.40
CA LEU A 47 -19.56 -12.26 1.99
C LEU A 47 -20.60 -11.24 2.48
N CYS A 48 -20.13 -10.24 3.21
CA CYS A 48 -20.91 -9.09 3.66
C CYS A 48 -20.48 -7.84 2.88
N ARG A 49 -21.43 -7.03 2.41
CA ARG A 49 -21.11 -5.76 1.73
C ARG A 49 -20.59 -4.75 2.74
N VAL A 50 -19.59 -3.97 2.35
CA VAL A 50 -19.10 -2.89 3.21
C VAL A 50 -19.95 -1.63 3.05
N ALA A 51 -20.09 -0.86 4.12
CA ALA A 51 -20.62 0.49 4.10
C ALA A 51 -19.81 1.38 3.16
N ALA A 52 -20.48 2.29 2.45
CA ALA A 52 -19.85 3.26 1.57
C ALA A 52 -19.43 4.55 2.30
N GLU A 53 -19.15 4.44 3.60
CA GLU A 53 -18.81 5.54 4.49
C GLU A 53 -17.31 5.55 4.82
N HIS A 54 -16.80 6.71 5.21
CA HIS A 54 -15.42 6.87 5.65
C HIS A 54 -15.29 6.44 7.13
N PHE A 55 -15.53 5.16 7.44
CA PHE A 55 -15.40 4.65 8.82
C PHE A 55 -14.01 4.13 9.15
N ALA A 56 -13.31 3.55 8.18
CA ALA A 56 -11.96 3.01 8.34
C ALA A 56 -11.10 3.33 7.13
N VAL A 57 -9.79 3.42 7.37
CA VAL A 57 -8.74 3.61 6.36
C VAL A 57 -7.72 2.48 6.41
N ALA A 58 -6.81 2.43 5.44
CA ALA A 58 -5.75 1.42 5.37
C ALA A 58 -4.87 1.37 6.63
N ALA A 59 -4.65 2.51 7.30
CA ALA A 59 -3.92 2.54 8.56
C ALA A 59 -4.58 1.65 9.63
N ASP A 60 -5.92 1.65 9.73
CA ASP A 60 -6.64 0.80 10.69
C ASP A 60 -6.41 -0.69 10.41
N VAL A 61 -6.43 -1.06 9.13
CA VAL A 61 -6.16 -2.43 8.68
C VAL A 61 -4.75 -2.86 9.06
N HIS A 62 -3.75 -2.04 8.72
CA HIS A 62 -2.34 -2.42 8.90
C HIS A 62 -1.91 -2.32 10.35
N LEU A 63 -2.49 -1.41 11.13
CA LEU A 63 -2.28 -1.36 12.58
C LEU A 63 -2.90 -2.59 13.25
N TRP A 64 -4.13 -2.98 12.88
CA TRP A 64 -4.78 -4.17 13.43
C TRP A 64 -3.96 -5.43 13.22
N LEU A 65 -3.37 -5.57 12.02
CA LEU A 65 -2.52 -6.69 11.62
C LEU A 65 -1.06 -6.57 12.11
N GLY A 66 -0.70 -5.51 12.86
CA GLY A 66 0.65 -5.31 13.39
C GLY A 66 1.72 -5.03 12.32
N ARG A 67 1.32 -4.51 11.15
CA ARG A 67 2.24 -4.17 10.03
C ARG A 67 2.77 -2.74 10.12
N ILE A 68 2.11 -1.90 10.90
CA ILE A 68 2.57 -0.57 11.29
C ILE A 68 2.36 -0.43 12.80
N GLU A 69 3.16 0.42 13.43
CA GLU A 69 2.97 0.77 14.84
C GLU A 69 2.02 1.95 15.01
N GLU A 70 1.61 2.24 16.24
CA GLU A 70 0.76 3.41 16.52
C GLU A 70 1.43 4.72 16.10
N GLY A 71 2.75 4.85 16.29
CA GLY A 71 3.54 6.02 15.86
C GLY A 71 3.62 6.19 14.34
N ASP A 72 3.40 5.12 13.56
CA ASP A 72 3.37 5.17 12.10
C ASP A 72 2.05 5.71 11.56
N TYR A 73 0.97 5.64 12.34
CA TYR A 73 -0.36 6.14 12.00
C TYR A 73 -0.41 7.68 12.14
N THR A 74 0.30 8.36 11.26
CA THR A 74 0.49 9.82 11.33
C THR A 74 -0.67 10.65 10.78
N CYS A 75 -1.64 10.04 10.06
CA CYS A 75 -2.81 10.76 9.58
C CYS A 75 -3.93 10.86 10.63
N GLU A 76 -4.92 11.70 10.35
CA GLU A 76 -6.14 11.77 11.15
C GLU A 76 -6.90 10.44 11.06
N THR A 77 -7.49 10.03 12.17
CA THR A 77 -8.37 8.87 12.24
C THR A 77 -9.77 9.28 11.76
N PRO A 78 -10.49 8.40 11.05
CA PRO A 78 -11.84 8.68 10.54
C PRO A 78 -12.85 9.21 11.55
N ASP A 79 -12.75 8.80 12.82
CA ASP A 79 -13.65 9.17 13.90
C ASP A 79 -13.04 10.20 14.87
N GLY A 80 -11.84 10.70 14.58
CA GLY A 80 -11.11 11.65 15.44
C GLY A 80 -10.62 11.05 16.77
N ARG A 81 -10.76 9.73 16.97
CA ARG A 81 -10.30 9.04 18.19
C ARG A 81 -8.83 8.63 18.08
N GLY A 82 -8.33 7.92 19.08
CA GLY A 82 -6.96 7.44 19.14
C GLY A 82 -6.64 6.39 18.08
N ARG A 83 -5.36 6.00 18.12
CA ARG A 83 -4.68 5.14 17.13
C ARG A 83 -4.24 3.82 17.77
N SER A 84 -4.91 3.40 18.84
CA SER A 84 -4.64 2.09 19.42
C SER A 84 -5.24 0.97 18.56
N ARG A 85 -4.71 -0.25 18.70
CA ARG A 85 -5.24 -1.44 17.99
C ARG A 85 -6.75 -1.65 18.24
N PRO A 86 -7.28 -1.56 19.48
CA PRO A 86 -8.73 -1.68 19.73
C PRO A 86 -9.56 -0.61 19.03
N GLU A 87 -9.08 0.64 18.98
CA GLU A 87 -9.79 1.74 18.30
C GLU A 87 -9.82 1.54 16.77
N ALA A 88 -8.73 1.03 16.19
CA ALA A 88 -8.73 0.61 14.79
C ALA A 88 -9.71 -0.56 14.54
N GLY A 89 -9.77 -1.53 15.45
CA GLY A 89 -10.75 -2.62 15.40
C GLY A 89 -12.19 -2.11 15.42
N ALA A 90 -12.51 -1.15 16.28
CA ALA A 90 -13.83 -0.52 16.33
C ALA A 90 -14.19 0.16 15.00
N ARG A 91 -13.24 0.88 14.38
CA ARG A 91 -13.44 1.48 13.04
C ARG A 91 -13.65 0.44 11.95
N LEU A 92 -12.91 -0.68 11.99
CA LEU A 92 -13.07 -1.79 11.05
C LEU A 92 -14.45 -2.48 11.20
N ALA A 93 -14.92 -2.70 12.42
CA ALA A 93 -16.25 -3.28 12.67
C ALA A 93 -17.38 -2.45 12.05
N ARG A 94 -17.26 -1.11 12.12
CA ARG A 94 -18.23 -0.18 11.50
C ARG A 94 -18.33 -0.32 9.99
N MET A 95 -17.30 -0.86 9.31
CA MET A 95 -17.36 -1.10 7.86
C MET A 95 -18.45 -2.11 7.47
N VAL A 96 -18.90 -2.96 8.38
CA VAL A 96 -20.06 -3.87 8.17
C VAL A 96 -21.26 -3.47 9.03
N CYS A 97 -21.32 -2.20 9.44
CA CYS A 97 -22.36 -1.65 10.32
C CYS A 97 -22.48 -2.39 11.66
N ALA A 98 -21.37 -2.90 12.19
CA ALA A 98 -21.28 -3.57 13.48
C ALA A 98 -20.38 -2.78 14.45
N ASP A 99 -20.22 -3.31 15.66
CA ASP A 99 -19.33 -2.80 16.71
C ASP A 99 -18.54 -3.96 17.37
N LEU A 100 -17.79 -3.65 18.42
CA LEU A 100 -16.97 -4.62 19.17
C LEU A 100 -17.76 -5.51 20.14
N GLU A 101 -19.05 -5.24 20.38
CA GLU A 101 -19.93 -6.15 21.12
C GLU A 101 -20.45 -7.25 20.19
N MET A 102 -20.60 -6.93 18.90
CA MET A 102 -21.04 -7.85 17.86
C MET A 102 -19.91 -8.68 17.25
N LEU A 103 -18.70 -8.11 17.08
CA LEU A 103 -17.57 -8.77 16.42
C LEU A 103 -16.39 -8.97 17.37
N GLY A 104 -15.85 -10.19 17.39
CA GLY A 104 -14.62 -10.51 18.10
C GLY A 104 -13.35 -10.30 17.28
N ASP A 105 -12.19 -10.42 17.92
CA ASP A 105 -10.87 -10.26 17.30
C ASP A 105 -10.68 -11.13 16.04
N GLY A 106 -11.21 -12.35 16.03
CA GLY A 106 -11.10 -13.26 14.90
C GLY A 106 -11.82 -12.75 13.65
N GLU A 107 -13.00 -12.17 13.80
CA GLU A 107 -13.79 -11.63 12.70
C GLU A 107 -13.16 -10.34 12.15
N ILE A 108 -12.71 -9.46 13.05
CA ILE A 108 -11.99 -8.24 12.66
C ILE A 108 -10.69 -8.59 11.93
N THR A 109 -9.97 -9.62 12.39
CA THR A 109 -8.76 -10.12 11.72
C THR A 109 -9.07 -10.62 10.32
N ALA A 110 -10.11 -11.46 10.14
CA ALA A 110 -10.51 -11.94 8.82
C ALA A 110 -10.91 -10.81 7.87
N ILE A 111 -11.60 -9.77 8.37
CA ILE A 111 -11.93 -8.56 7.63
C ILE A 111 -10.64 -7.83 7.21
N ALA A 112 -9.73 -7.58 8.15
CA ALA A 112 -8.50 -6.84 7.92
C ALA A 112 -7.58 -7.57 6.90
N GLU A 113 -7.38 -8.88 7.06
CA GLU A 113 -6.60 -9.72 6.14
C GLU A 113 -7.18 -9.68 4.71
N HIS A 114 -8.50 -9.77 4.58
CA HIS A 114 -9.15 -9.68 3.28
C HIS A 114 -8.92 -8.32 2.60
N ILE A 115 -9.05 -7.22 3.34
CA ILE A 115 -8.81 -5.86 2.83
C ILE A 115 -7.35 -5.69 2.43
N ALA A 116 -6.43 -6.12 3.30
CA ALA A 116 -4.99 -6.11 3.04
C ALA A 116 -4.63 -6.86 1.75
N GLN A 117 -5.12 -8.09 1.59
CA GLN A 117 -4.85 -8.87 0.39
C GLN A 117 -5.48 -8.23 -0.86
N ALA A 118 -6.67 -7.62 -0.73
CA ALA A 118 -7.27 -6.88 -1.83
C ALA A 118 -6.41 -5.67 -2.26
N GLN A 119 -5.79 -4.97 -1.31
CA GLN A 119 -4.85 -3.89 -1.59
C GLN A 119 -3.61 -4.39 -2.33
N VAL A 120 -3.00 -5.49 -1.86
CA VAL A 120 -1.84 -6.14 -2.53
C VAL A 120 -2.18 -6.52 -3.97
N ARG A 121 -3.32 -7.20 -4.19
CA ARG A 121 -3.76 -7.61 -5.53
C ARG A 121 -3.95 -6.43 -6.49
N ARG A 122 -4.41 -5.28 -5.99
CA ARG A 122 -4.55 -4.06 -6.81
C ARG A 122 -3.19 -3.50 -7.25
N ILE A 123 -2.23 -3.45 -6.32
CA ILE A 123 -0.86 -3.02 -6.62
C ILE A 123 -0.23 -3.99 -7.62
N ALA A 124 -0.34 -5.29 -7.37
CA ALA A 124 0.12 -6.35 -8.27
C ALA A 124 -0.54 -6.26 -9.66
N GLY A 125 -1.83 -5.91 -9.72
CA GLY A 125 -2.54 -5.64 -10.99
C GLY A 125 -1.88 -4.53 -11.81
N GLY A 126 -1.53 -3.40 -11.16
CA GLY A 126 -0.79 -2.30 -11.82
C GLY A 126 0.60 -2.73 -12.29
N ILE A 127 1.33 -3.47 -11.44
CA ILE A 127 2.64 -4.03 -11.80
C ILE A 127 2.51 -4.92 -13.04
N ARG A 128 1.62 -5.92 -13.04
CA ARG A 128 1.38 -6.83 -14.18
C ARG A 128 0.99 -6.10 -15.46
N GLN A 129 0.22 -5.02 -15.35
CA GLN A 129 -0.13 -4.18 -16.51
C GLN A 129 1.13 -3.55 -17.14
N VAL A 130 2.03 -3.02 -16.32
CA VAL A 130 3.31 -2.46 -16.78
C VAL A 130 4.21 -3.56 -17.35
N MET A 131 4.35 -4.69 -16.66
CA MET A 131 5.16 -5.83 -17.11
C MET A 131 4.71 -6.33 -18.48
N ARG A 132 3.40 -6.53 -18.67
CA ARG A 132 2.82 -6.98 -19.96
C ARG A 132 3.13 -6.03 -21.10
N ARG A 133 3.14 -4.73 -20.84
CA ARG A 133 3.50 -3.71 -21.85
C ARG A 133 4.96 -3.79 -22.24
N LEU A 134 5.86 -4.03 -21.28
CA LEU A 134 7.30 -4.09 -21.53
C LEU A 134 7.73 -5.41 -22.18
N GLY A 135 6.97 -6.49 -21.96
CA GLY A 135 7.26 -7.79 -22.54
C GLY A 135 8.67 -8.27 -22.16
N PRO A 136 9.51 -8.72 -23.12
CA PRO A 136 10.87 -9.18 -22.85
C PRO A 136 11.80 -8.15 -22.20
N ALA A 137 11.50 -6.85 -22.32
CA ALA A 137 12.28 -5.78 -21.71
C ALA A 137 11.92 -5.53 -20.23
N CYS A 138 11.00 -6.31 -19.67
CA CYS A 138 10.54 -6.15 -18.31
C CYS A 138 11.68 -6.42 -17.29
N PRO A 139 11.90 -5.53 -16.31
CA PRO A 139 12.81 -5.79 -15.20
C PRO A 139 12.35 -6.99 -14.36
N CYS A 140 13.30 -7.69 -13.74
CA CYS A 140 13.05 -8.75 -12.77
C CYS A 140 13.15 -8.29 -11.31
N VAL A 141 13.56 -7.04 -11.06
CA VAL A 141 13.76 -6.48 -9.72
C VAL A 141 12.78 -5.33 -9.47
N ALA A 142 12.15 -5.32 -8.30
CA ALA A 142 11.39 -4.21 -7.75
C ALA A 142 12.19 -3.53 -6.64
N VAL A 143 12.59 -2.27 -6.87
CA VAL A 143 13.20 -1.42 -5.84
C VAL A 143 12.09 -0.76 -5.03
N LEU A 144 12.15 -0.92 -3.72
CA LEU A 144 11.10 -0.50 -2.79
C LEU A 144 11.57 0.69 -1.94
N ALA A 145 10.66 1.62 -1.66
CA ALA A 145 10.91 2.78 -0.81
C ALA A 145 9.61 3.29 -0.17
N GLY A 146 9.75 4.13 0.86
CA GLY A 146 8.62 4.72 1.60
C GLY A 146 8.07 3.85 2.74
N GLN A 147 7.07 4.35 3.45
CA GLN A 147 6.52 3.67 4.64
C GLN A 147 5.75 2.38 4.31
N GLY A 148 5.27 2.24 3.08
CA GLY A 148 4.46 1.11 2.63
C GLY A 148 5.25 -0.04 2.01
N THR A 149 6.54 -0.22 2.33
CA THR A 149 7.38 -1.27 1.70
C THR A 149 6.77 -2.65 1.87
N PHE A 150 6.16 -2.96 3.02
CA PHE A 150 5.49 -4.26 3.24
C PHE A 150 4.40 -4.57 2.19
N LEU A 151 3.61 -3.57 1.75
CA LEU A 151 2.63 -3.75 0.66
C LEU A 151 3.33 -3.94 -0.68
N ALA A 152 4.39 -3.17 -0.92
CA ALA A 152 5.14 -3.21 -2.18
C ALA A 152 5.90 -4.54 -2.34
N THR A 153 6.47 -5.07 -1.25
CA THR A 153 7.11 -6.39 -1.16
C THR A 153 6.10 -7.47 -1.55
N ALA A 154 4.98 -7.55 -0.84
CA ALA A 154 3.95 -8.57 -1.11
C ALA A 154 3.43 -8.51 -2.55
N ALA A 155 3.21 -7.30 -3.09
CA ALA A 155 2.73 -7.13 -4.46
C ALA A 155 3.78 -7.49 -5.53
N ALA A 156 5.06 -7.18 -5.27
CA ALA A 156 6.16 -7.53 -6.16
C ALA A 156 6.41 -9.05 -6.19
N GLU A 157 6.37 -9.69 -5.02
CA GLU A 157 6.48 -11.15 -4.89
C GLU A 157 5.31 -11.86 -5.59
N GLU A 158 4.07 -11.35 -5.48
CA GLU A 158 2.91 -11.87 -6.22
C GLU A 158 3.08 -11.76 -7.76
N CYS A 159 4.00 -10.90 -8.22
CA CYS A 159 4.36 -10.74 -9.63
C CYS A 159 5.63 -11.49 -10.03
N GLY A 160 6.26 -12.24 -9.11
CA GLY A 160 7.51 -12.96 -9.35
C GLY A 160 8.73 -12.04 -9.49
N LEU A 161 8.69 -10.83 -8.95
CA LEU A 161 9.81 -9.90 -8.94
C LEU A 161 10.67 -10.12 -7.69
N VAL A 162 11.99 -10.05 -7.87
CA VAL A 162 12.94 -9.98 -6.75
C VAL A 162 12.80 -8.61 -6.11
N THR A 163 12.68 -8.55 -4.79
CA THR A 163 12.54 -7.30 -4.05
C THR A 163 13.90 -6.79 -3.57
N ARG A 164 14.11 -5.48 -3.64
CA ARG A 164 15.26 -4.80 -3.04
C ARG A 164 14.76 -3.58 -2.28
N ASP A 165 14.82 -3.64 -0.95
CA ASP A 165 14.48 -2.49 -0.12
C ASP A 165 15.64 -1.50 -0.13
N MET A 166 15.37 -0.29 -0.60
CA MET A 166 16.32 0.83 -0.65
C MET A 166 16.85 1.17 0.75
N ALA A 167 16.10 0.89 1.82
CA ALA A 167 16.56 1.13 3.19
C ALA A 167 17.83 0.36 3.56
N HIS A 168 18.13 -0.77 2.90
CA HIS A 168 19.39 -1.50 3.11
C HIS A 168 20.61 -0.78 2.52
N ASP A 169 20.41 0.02 1.47
CA ASP A 169 21.48 0.70 0.75
C ASP A 169 21.72 2.12 1.29
N VAL A 170 20.66 2.86 1.63
CA VAL A 170 20.76 4.28 2.03
C VAL A 170 20.31 4.56 3.48
N GLY A 171 19.85 3.54 4.19
CA GLY A 171 19.29 3.67 5.54
C GLY A 171 17.80 4.05 5.55
N SER A 172 17.11 3.70 6.64
CA SER A 172 15.65 3.85 6.77
C SER A 172 15.17 5.31 6.64
N ALA A 173 15.89 6.27 7.22
CA ALA A 173 15.52 7.69 7.12
C ALA A 173 15.54 8.18 5.66
N ALA A 174 16.61 7.88 4.92
CA ALA A 174 16.73 8.24 3.51
C ALA A 174 15.72 7.51 2.63
N ALA A 175 15.43 6.23 2.88
CA ALA A 175 14.43 5.48 2.13
C ALA A 175 12.99 5.98 2.37
N ARG A 176 12.68 6.49 3.57
CA ARG A 176 11.40 7.19 3.84
C ARG A 176 11.33 8.55 3.15
N ALA A 177 12.46 9.23 3.02
CA ALA A 177 12.62 10.50 2.30
C ALA A 177 13.29 10.30 0.93
N ALA A 178 12.97 9.21 0.21
CA ALA A 178 13.67 8.80 -1.00
C ALA A 178 13.85 9.91 -2.05
N PRO A 179 12.86 10.82 -2.28
CA PRO A 179 13.08 11.94 -3.19
C PRO A 179 14.22 12.88 -2.79
N ALA A 180 14.33 13.22 -1.49
CA ALA A 180 15.38 14.10 -0.98
C ALA A 180 16.76 13.44 -1.05
N ALA A 181 16.83 12.15 -0.69
CA ALA A 181 18.05 11.37 -0.84
C ALA A 181 18.48 11.27 -2.32
N ALA A 182 17.55 10.94 -3.21
CA ALA A 182 17.84 10.78 -4.65
C ALA A 182 18.41 12.07 -5.28
N VAL A 183 17.84 13.25 -4.98
CA VAL A 183 18.38 14.50 -5.53
C VAL A 183 19.76 14.85 -4.96
N ALA A 184 20.05 14.46 -3.72
CA ALA A 184 21.38 14.62 -3.14
C ALA A 184 22.42 13.73 -3.84
N TYR A 185 22.08 12.45 -4.10
CA TYR A 185 22.94 11.53 -4.86
C TYR A 185 23.18 12.03 -6.29
N LEU A 186 22.13 12.45 -7.00
CA LEU A 186 22.27 12.99 -8.36
C LEU A 186 23.15 14.23 -8.41
N LEU A 187 23.07 15.11 -7.41
CA LEU A 187 23.95 16.27 -7.31
C LEU A 187 25.40 15.86 -7.04
N ALA A 188 25.63 14.92 -6.14
CA ALA A 188 26.97 14.42 -5.83
C ALA A 188 27.66 13.82 -7.08
N GLU A 189 26.94 12.99 -7.84
CA GLU A 189 27.43 12.42 -9.11
C GLU A 189 27.77 13.47 -10.16
N MET A 190 27.12 14.64 -10.14
CA MET A 190 27.43 15.75 -11.05
C MET A 190 28.67 16.55 -10.64
N VAL A 191 29.07 16.49 -9.36
CA VAL A 191 30.21 17.25 -8.81
C VAL A 191 31.51 16.44 -8.84
N ASP A 192 31.42 15.11 -8.89
CA ASP A 192 32.56 14.19 -9.05
C ASP A 192 33.02 14.01 -10.53
N VAL A 193 32.57 14.88 -11.45
CA VAL A 193 32.97 14.98 -12.87
C VAL A 193 33.70 16.29 -13.12
#